data_AF-A0A7J5A6T8-F1
#
_entry.id   AF-A0A7J5A6T8-F1
#
_cell.length_a   1.000
_cell.length_b   1.000
_cell.length_c   1.000
_cell.angle_alpha   90.00
_cell.angle_beta   90.00
_cell.angle_gamma   90.00
#
_symmetry.space_group_name_H-M   'P 1'
#
loop_
_entity.id
_entity.type
_entity.pdbx_description
1 polymer ?
#
loop_
_entity_poly.entity_id
_entity_poly.type
_entity_poly.pdbx_seq_one_letter_code
_entity_poly.pdbx_strand_id
1 'polypeptide(L)'
;MKKIILTGLFVFLVLANVFSQQQENLTKRIDQQLEKVQEKLKLDNIQLLMVKEVVVKYSQQKRALHNQEMPKEEKRIQIRELNLKQEKELSQFLNEEQIIEFRKIMKEQLKKKRKERPRGKRNGNRRNQF
;
A
#
# COMPACT_ATOMS: atom_id res chain seq x y z
N MET A 1 -9.97 -25.01 38.91
CA MET A 1 -9.28 -23.91 38.20
C MET A 1 -8.73 -24.39 36.84
N LYS A 2 -9.59 -24.58 35.83
CA LYS A 2 -9.18 -25.02 34.46
C LYS A 2 -9.93 -24.29 33.33
N LYS A 3 -10.80 -23.33 33.64
CA LYS A 3 -11.72 -22.69 32.69
C LYS A 3 -11.21 -21.37 32.08
N ILE A 4 -10.05 -20.87 32.51
CA ILE A 4 -9.50 -19.58 32.05
C ILE A 4 -8.62 -19.75 30.79
N ILE A 5 -8.14 -20.96 30.51
CA ILE A 5 -7.23 -21.22 29.37
C ILE A 5 -7.99 -21.24 28.02
N LEU A 6 -9.29 -21.55 28.03
CA LEU A 6 -10.07 -21.72 26.79
C LEU A 6 -10.49 -20.40 26.12
N THR A 7 -10.64 -19.31 26.89
CA THR A 7 -11.09 -18.02 26.36
C THR A 7 -9.98 -17.23 25.66
N GLY A 8 -8.71 -17.45 26.02
CA GLY A 8 -7.58 -16.80 25.33
C GLY A 8 -7.37 -17.28 23.90
N LEU A 9 -7.65 -18.57 23.63
CA LEU A 9 -7.45 -19.16 22.30
C LEU A 9 -8.46 -18.65 21.26
N PHE A 10 -9.69 -18.32 21.71
CA PHE A 10 -10.74 -17.80 20.84
C PHE A 10 -10.46 -16.35 20.41
N VAL A 11 -9.90 -15.51 21.29
CA VAL A 11 -9.51 -14.12 20.96
C VAL A 11 -8.35 -14.10 19.96
N PHE A 12 -7.39 -15.03 20.06
CA PHE A 12 -6.27 -15.12 19.12
C PHE A 12 -6.72 -15.52 17.70
N LEU A 13 -7.68 -16.45 17.58
CA LEU A 13 -8.24 -16.86 16.28
C LEU A 13 -9.02 -15.74 15.58
N VAL A 14 -9.72 -14.88 16.33
CA VAL A 14 -10.46 -13.75 15.73
C VAL A 14 -9.49 -12.68 15.20
N LEU A 15 -8.39 -12.39 15.92
CA LEU A 15 -7.40 -11.39 15.49
C LEU A 15 -6.62 -11.86 14.24
N ALA A 16 -6.29 -13.14 14.13
CA ALA A 16 -5.61 -13.71 12.96
C ALA A 16 -6.46 -13.59 11.68
N ASN A 17 -7.78 -13.80 11.77
CA ASN A 17 -8.69 -13.68 10.63
C ASN A 17 -8.81 -12.24 10.13
N VAL A 18 -8.87 -11.25 11.03
CA VAL A 18 -8.92 -9.82 10.64
C VAL A 18 -7.64 -9.39 9.93
N PHE A 19 -6.48 -9.89 10.38
CA PHE A 19 -5.20 -9.60 9.73
C PHE A 19 -5.09 -10.25 8.33
N SER A 20 -5.52 -11.52 8.21
CA SER A 20 -5.54 -12.26 6.93
C SER A 20 -6.45 -11.60 5.89
N GLN A 21 -7.66 -11.19 6.28
CA GLN A 21 -8.61 -10.53 5.38
C GLN A 21 -8.12 -9.14 4.91
N GLN A 22 -7.37 -8.41 5.75
CA GLN A 22 -6.75 -7.15 5.34
C GLN A 22 -5.57 -7.34 4.39
N GLN A 23 -4.85 -8.46 4.51
CA GLN A 23 -3.75 -8.83 3.63
C GLN A 23 -4.26 -9.26 2.24
N GLU A 24 -5.32 -10.06 2.17
CA GLU A 24 -5.94 -10.49 0.92
C GLU A 24 -6.47 -9.31 0.08
N ASN A 25 -7.06 -8.31 0.74
CA ASN A 25 -7.52 -7.09 0.08
C ASN A 25 -6.37 -6.22 -0.44
N LEU A 26 -5.21 -6.25 0.24
CA LEU A 26 -4.02 -5.53 -0.20
C LEU A 26 -3.39 -6.22 -1.42
N THR A 27 -3.23 -7.54 -1.37
CA THR A 27 -2.64 -8.32 -2.47
C THR A 27 -3.49 -8.23 -3.74
N LYS A 28 -4.82 -8.36 -3.65
CA LYS A 28 -5.72 -8.16 -4.82
C LYS A 28 -5.56 -6.79 -5.47
N ARG A 29 -5.42 -5.73 -4.67
CA ARG A 29 -5.17 -4.37 -5.20
C ARG A 29 -3.81 -4.29 -5.87
N ILE A 30 -2.78 -4.90 -5.30
CA ILE A 30 -1.44 -4.92 -5.88
C ILE A 30 -1.43 -5.70 -7.18
N ASP A 31 -2.15 -6.82 -7.25
CA ASP A 31 -2.27 -7.64 -8.47
C ASP A 31 -2.83 -6.82 -9.63
N GLN A 32 -3.92 -6.08 -9.42
CA GLN A 32 -4.47 -5.16 -10.42
C GLN A 32 -3.50 -4.03 -10.82
N GLN A 33 -2.63 -3.61 -9.91
CA GLN A 33 -1.61 -2.61 -10.22
C GLN A 33 -0.49 -3.20 -11.05
N LEU A 34 -0.12 -4.45 -10.78
CA LEU A 34 0.98 -5.16 -11.41
C LEU A 34 0.63 -5.70 -12.78
N GLU A 35 -0.62 -5.99 -13.09
CA GLU A 35 -1.05 -6.30 -14.47
C GLU A 35 -0.59 -5.20 -15.46
N LYS A 36 -0.80 -3.93 -15.10
CA LYS A 36 -0.36 -2.78 -15.91
C LYS A 36 1.16 -2.61 -15.95
N VAL A 37 1.85 -3.07 -14.92
CA VAL A 37 3.32 -3.04 -14.85
C VAL A 37 3.89 -4.13 -15.74
N GLN A 38 3.36 -5.35 -15.66
CA GLN A 38 3.75 -6.48 -16.48
C GLN A 38 3.60 -6.15 -17.96
N GLU A 39 2.44 -5.63 -18.36
CA GLU A 39 2.14 -5.28 -19.75
C GLU A 39 3.12 -4.23 -20.29
N LYS A 40 3.41 -3.18 -19.50
CA LYS A 40 4.26 -2.07 -19.94
C LYS A 40 5.76 -2.37 -19.88
N LEU A 41 6.21 -3.11 -18.88
CA LEU A 41 7.63 -3.39 -18.65
C LEU A 41 8.07 -4.72 -19.26
N LYS A 42 7.14 -5.49 -19.84
CA LYS A 42 7.37 -6.83 -20.40
C LYS A 42 8.12 -7.74 -19.43
N LEU A 43 7.72 -7.72 -18.16
CA LEU A 43 8.34 -8.54 -17.13
C LEU A 43 8.03 -10.01 -17.40
N ASP A 44 9.04 -10.87 -17.24
CA ASP A 44 8.79 -12.31 -17.17
C ASP A 44 8.06 -12.69 -15.87
N ASN A 45 7.59 -13.93 -15.79
CA ASN A 45 6.81 -14.40 -14.64
C ASN A 45 7.63 -14.40 -13.33
N ILE A 46 8.94 -14.64 -13.40
CA ILE A 46 9.82 -14.66 -12.23
C ILE A 46 10.02 -13.23 -11.74
N GLN A 47 10.38 -12.31 -12.63
CA GLN A 47 10.51 -10.88 -12.35
C GLN A 47 9.21 -10.31 -11.77
N LEU A 48 8.05 -10.67 -12.33
CA LEU A 48 6.76 -10.24 -11.83
C LEU A 48 6.53 -10.70 -10.38
N LEU A 49 6.86 -11.95 -10.05
CA LEU A 49 6.74 -12.48 -8.69
C LEU A 49 7.65 -11.73 -7.71
N MET A 50 8.91 -11.48 -8.09
CA MET A 50 9.85 -10.72 -7.25
C MET A 50 9.37 -9.28 -7.04
N VAL A 51 8.91 -8.62 -8.11
CA VAL A 51 8.34 -7.27 -8.02
C VAL A 51 7.10 -7.27 -7.12
N LYS A 52 6.23 -8.27 -7.23
CA LYS A 52 5.04 -8.41 -6.38
C LYS A 52 5.40 -8.50 -4.91
N GLU A 53 6.34 -9.37 -4.57
CA GLU A 53 6.79 -9.56 -3.20
C GLU A 53 7.32 -8.24 -2.59
N VAL A 54 8.22 -7.57 -3.33
CA VAL A 54 8.78 -6.28 -2.92
C VAL A 54 7.68 -5.22 -2.75
N VAL A 55 6.74 -5.12 -3.69
CA VAL A 55 5.64 -4.15 -3.61
C VAL A 55 4.72 -4.44 -2.42
N VAL A 56 4.40 -5.70 -2.14
CA VAL A 56 3.59 -6.10 -0.98
C VAL A 56 4.28 -5.70 0.32
N LYS A 57 5.55 -6.10 0.49
CA LYS A 57 6.38 -5.80 1.67
C LYS A 57 6.38 -4.31 2.01
N TYR A 58 6.74 -3.45 1.05
CA TYR A 58 6.79 -2.00 1.31
C TYR A 58 5.41 -1.35 1.41
N SER A 59 4.38 -1.90 0.78
CA SER A 59 3.01 -1.40 0.94
C SER A 59 2.47 -1.66 2.34
N GLN A 60 2.78 -2.82 2.94
CA GLN A 60 2.46 -3.14 4.32
C GLN A 60 3.17 -2.18 5.29
N GLN A 61 4.47 -1.96 5.12
CA GLN A 61 5.24 -1.03 5.94
C GLN A 61 4.70 0.41 5.85
N LYS A 62 4.40 0.90 4.64
CA LYS A 62 3.80 2.23 4.45
C LYS A 62 2.42 2.35 5.09
N ARG A 63 1.62 1.27 5.08
CA ARG A 63 0.30 1.23 5.74
C ARG A 63 0.43 1.24 7.26
N ALA A 64 1.36 0.45 7.81
CA ALA A 64 1.65 0.46 9.25
C ALA A 64 2.04 1.88 9.71
N LEU A 65 2.93 2.51 8.95
CA LEU A 65 3.35 3.88 9.20
C LEU A 65 2.22 4.92 9.06
N HIS A 66 1.28 4.69 8.14
CA HIS A 66 0.10 5.55 8.02
C HIS A 66 -0.76 5.48 9.29
N ASN A 67 -0.88 4.30 9.91
CA ASN A 67 -1.66 4.07 11.12
C ASN A 67 -0.95 4.50 12.41
N GLN A 68 0.36 4.70 12.38
CA GLN A 68 1.12 5.20 13.53
C GLN A 68 0.79 6.67 13.81
N GLU A 69 0.64 6.99 15.09
CA GLU A 69 0.50 8.36 15.58
C GLU A 69 1.88 9.00 15.64
N MET A 70 2.16 9.89 14.69
CA MET A 70 3.45 10.57 14.56
C MET A 70 3.29 11.88 13.76
N PRO A 71 4.19 12.85 13.93
CA PRO A 71 4.20 14.08 13.14
C PRO A 71 4.19 13.81 11.64
N LYS A 72 3.43 14.64 10.90
CA LYS A 72 3.25 14.49 9.45
C LYS A 72 4.56 14.61 8.68
N GLU A 73 5.49 15.43 9.16
CA GLU A 73 6.80 15.63 8.53
C GLU A 73 7.69 14.41 8.68
N GLU A 74 7.78 13.86 9.89
CA GLU A 74 8.47 12.59 10.15
C GLU A 74 7.88 11.45 9.31
N LYS A 75 6.54 11.36 9.25
CA LYS A 75 5.85 10.37 8.41
C LYS A 75 6.25 10.51 6.93
N ARG A 76 6.42 11.74 6.42
CA ARG A 76 6.87 11.98 5.04
C ARG A 76 8.32 11.54 4.81
N ILE A 77 9.21 11.79 5.78
CA ILE A 77 10.61 11.38 5.72
C ILE A 77 10.69 9.85 5.66
N GLN A 78 10.02 9.16 6.58
CA GLN A 78 10.02 7.69 6.61
C GLN A 78 9.38 7.08 5.35
N ILE A 79 8.30 7.66 4.81
CA ILE A 79 7.75 7.21 3.51
C ILE A 79 8.78 7.38 2.38
N ARG A 80 9.54 8.48 2.37
CA ARG A 80 10.58 8.72 1.37
C ARG A 80 11.68 7.67 1.48
N GLU A 81 12.13 7.36 2.69
CA GLU A 81 13.10 6.29 2.94
C GLU A 81 12.58 4.92 2.49
N LEU A 82 11.33 4.57 2.80
CA LEU A 82 10.71 3.33 2.32
C LEU A 82 10.63 3.26 0.79
N ASN A 83 10.39 4.40 0.11
CA ASN A 83 10.43 4.43 -1.35
C ASN A 83 11.84 4.19 -1.90
N LEU A 84 12.87 4.78 -1.29
CA LEU A 84 14.26 4.58 -1.69
C LEU A 84 14.71 3.14 -1.46
N LYS A 85 14.35 2.54 -0.33
CA LYS A 85 14.62 1.13 -0.04
C LYS A 85 13.92 0.20 -1.03
N GLN A 86 12.64 0.47 -1.33
CA GLN A 86 11.88 -0.30 -2.31
C GLN A 86 12.56 -0.28 -3.68
N GLU A 87 12.98 0.90 -4.13
CA GLU A 87 13.66 1.09 -5.41
C GLU A 87 15.00 0.36 -5.48
N LYS A 88 15.80 0.43 -4.41
CA LYS A 88 17.06 -0.31 -4.29
C LYS A 88 16.86 -1.83 -4.31
N GLU A 89 15.75 -2.32 -3.76
CA GLU A 89 15.42 -3.75 -3.80
C GLU A 89 14.91 -4.15 -5.19
N LEU A 90 14.11 -3.30 -5.85
CA LEU A 90 13.66 -3.52 -7.23
C LEU A 90 14.82 -3.52 -8.24
N SER A 91 15.88 -2.73 -8.02
CA SER A 91 17.04 -2.68 -8.91
C SER A 91 17.88 -3.95 -8.94
N GLN A 92 17.58 -4.92 -8.06
CA GLN A 92 18.19 -6.25 -8.12
C GLN A 92 17.59 -7.10 -9.24
N PHE A 93 16.39 -6.76 -9.73
CA PHE A 93 15.62 -7.57 -10.69
C PHE A 93 15.18 -6.78 -11.93
N LEU A 94 15.13 -5.46 -11.82
CA LEU A 94 14.75 -4.53 -12.88
C LEU A 94 15.94 -3.66 -13.27
N ASN A 95 16.05 -3.36 -14.56
CA ASN A 95 17.02 -2.37 -15.04
C ASN A 95 16.54 -0.93 -14.75
N GLU A 96 17.42 0.06 -14.95
CA GLU A 96 17.13 1.46 -14.63
C GLU A 96 15.91 2.00 -15.39
N GLU A 97 15.78 1.67 -16.67
CA GLU A 97 14.64 2.09 -17.51
C GLU A 97 13.31 1.53 -16.96
N GLN A 98 13.29 0.25 -16.59
CA GLN A 98 12.15 -0.42 -16.00
C GLN A 98 11.77 0.20 -14.64
N ILE A 99 12.75 0.60 -13.82
CA ILE A 99 12.50 1.29 -12.54
C ILE A 99 11.87 2.67 -12.77
N ILE A 100 12.36 3.42 -13.76
CA ILE A 100 11.83 4.74 -14.10
C ILE A 100 10.37 4.62 -14.55
N GLU A 101 10.07 3.70 -15.46
CA GLU A 101 8.71 3.46 -15.93
C GLU A 101 7.81 2.87 -14.82
N PHE A 102 8.32 1.97 -13.98
CA PHE A 102 7.61 1.50 -12.79
C PHE A 102 7.16 2.67 -11.90
N ARG A 103 8.06 3.62 -11.61
CA ARG A 103 7.73 4.81 -10.80
C ARG A 103 6.67 5.69 -11.46
N LYS A 104 6.71 5.84 -12.77
CA LYS A 104 5.73 6.60 -13.54
C LYS A 104 4.35 5.96 -13.50
N ILE A 105 4.27 4.64 -13.74
CA ILE A 105 3.03 3.86 -13.65
C ILE A 105 2.39 3.99 -12.26
N MET A 106 3.18 3.80 -11.20
CA MET A 106 2.69 3.92 -9.82
C MET A 106 2.19 5.33 -9.49
N LYS A 107 2.89 6.39 -9.96
CA LYS A 107 2.45 7.78 -9.80
C LYS A 107 1.16 8.09 -10.57
N GLU A 108 1.00 7.58 -11.78
CA GLU A 108 -0.21 7.77 -12.59
C GLU A 108 -1.44 7.16 -11.93
N GLN A 109 -1.31 5.94 -11.40
CA GLN A 109 -2.39 5.27 -10.68
C GLN A 109 -2.84 6.06 -9.44
N LEU A 110 -1.90 6.67 -8.70
CA LEU A 110 -2.22 7.56 -7.59
C LEU A 110 -2.97 8.83 -8.04
N LYS A 111 -2.60 9.40 -9.20
CA LYS A 111 -3.27 10.58 -9.75
C LYS A 111 -4.69 10.28 -10.21
N LYS A 112 -4.94 9.14 -10.86
CA LYS A 112 -6.29 8.72 -11.30
C LYS A 112 -7.26 8.63 -10.11
N LYS A 113 -6.83 7.95 -9.03
CA LYS A 113 -7.62 7.85 -7.78
C LYS A 113 -7.95 9.19 -7.14
N ARG A 114 -7.14 10.24 -7.34
CA ARG A 114 -7.41 11.59 -6.81
C ARG A 114 -8.44 12.35 -7.65
N LYS A 115 -8.50 12.10 -8.96
CA LYS A 115 -9.45 12.74 -9.88
C LYS A 115 -10.87 12.15 -9.74
N GLU A 116 -10.97 10.86 -9.44
CA GLU A 116 -12.24 10.14 -9.28
C GLU A 116 -12.94 10.41 -7.94
N ARG A 117 -12.25 11.01 -6.96
CA ARG A 117 -12.92 11.45 -5.73
C ARG A 117 -13.80 12.64 -6.09
N PRO A 118 -15.15 12.54 -6.00
CA PRO A 118 -16.01 13.69 -6.21
C PRO A 118 -15.50 14.79 -5.27
N ARG A 119 -15.10 15.92 -5.84
CA ARG A 119 -14.75 17.10 -5.07
C ARG A 119 -15.98 17.38 -4.22
N GLY A 120 -15.90 17.05 -2.92
CA GLY A 120 -16.98 17.26 -1.99
C GLY A 120 -17.51 18.66 -2.25
N LYS A 121 -18.76 18.73 -2.72
CA LYS A 121 -19.49 19.95 -2.98
C LYS A 121 -19.33 20.74 -1.69
N ARG A 122 -18.46 21.76 -1.73
CA ARG A 122 -18.10 22.58 -0.58
C ARG A 122 -19.39 23.33 -0.30
N ASN A 123 -20.23 22.75 0.58
CA ASN A 123 -21.52 23.30 0.92
C ASN A 123 -21.23 24.58 1.70
N GLY A 124 -21.14 25.68 0.97
CA GLY A 124 -20.92 27.01 1.50
C GLY A 124 -22.19 27.46 2.21
N ASN A 125 -22.47 26.87 3.36
CA ASN A 125 -23.47 27.38 4.30
C ASN A 125 -22.74 28.11 5.43
N ARG A 126 -22.03 29.18 5.05
CA ARG A 126 -21.74 30.32 5.92
C ARG A 126 -22.49 31.51 5.35
N ARG A 127 -23.81 31.46 5.45
CA ARG A 127 -24.67 32.62 5.31
C ARG A 127 -25.35 32.82 6.66
N ASN A 128 -25.02 33.94 7.28
CA ASN A 128 -25.73 34.64 8.35
C ASN A 128 -26.05 33.83 9.61
N GLN A 129 -25.23 34.00 10.64
CA GLN A 129 -25.77 34.23 11.99
C GLN A 129 -24.96 35.36 12.65
N PHE A 130 -25.66 36.49 12.74
CA PHE A 130 -25.59 37.61 13.68
C PHE A 130 -24.22 38.17 14.08
#